data_AF-A0A524L6K5-F1
#
_entry.id   AF-A0A524L6K5-F1
#
_cell.length_a   1.000
_cell.length_b   1.000
_cell.length_c   1.000
_cell.angle_alpha   90.00
_cell.angle_beta   90.00
_cell.angle_gamma   90.00
#
_symmetry.space_group_name_H-M   'P 1'
#
loop_
_entity.id
_entity.type
_entity.pdbx_description
1 polymer ?
#
loop_
_entity_poly.entity_id
_entity_poly.type
_entity_poly.pdbx_seq_one_letter_code
_entity_poly.pdbx_strand_id
1 'polypeptide(L)'
;MSIPSDKLRELVNSVVTTVESRGLFVHSTDLEIKYTPSNKTANTQTARLPLIVGSCVLNALVPRSAMLLVGGHGGGKTTLAKILGRMMTGKSLEEIDDGILRGHPGLTEEKMVATLRPGPLIKEGIEVVVWRSFVTGFWKIIDEVNRLTPHSQNILLSLLAEGEVKYYDEVKRCAEFCLYATLNPADAGTFEMGPPFLDRFGMAVPITMPTVSDLELILASRDDRLFGYDELWQVPALLTVENLLTIWNLADKIPVSSDASEYMRSIVREFGACVRGDKSQSSGLTVETGLCDGCHFNTAKSVCNKVIIPLSVRAAKDLNRYAKAAAWLVGAQEVTIEVVKSLAPLVFWHRTRFVRDELERSPYYGNIYAFTQYLVELATARFAQRGAAIEIIENLKQGKESKESLDQLKEMAKSDLLVRLDYAQFAKELKKSKYAKTVQSIERGIKSKDVGKLTELHDELLRDNDFPNRSMLLKQTTDALHKLTLTQFELTFEQWQDIWTTIGVSYPKLTPMLKETLEPPKRKVLRIDGLTLVIYVTGNSPESSVFLEISGGSEALKLKEELQTQLKS
;
A
#
# COMPACT_ATOMS: atom_id res chain seq x y z
N MET A 1 -2.17 9.54 -26.64
CA MET A 1 -0.75 9.68 -26.26
C MET A 1 -0.69 9.83 -24.75
N SER A 2 -0.02 8.94 -24.01
CA SER A 2 0.13 9.06 -22.56
C SER A 2 0.95 10.30 -22.20
N ILE A 3 0.46 11.12 -21.26
CA ILE A 3 1.21 12.28 -20.74
C ILE A 3 2.52 11.78 -20.13
N PRO A 4 3.69 12.39 -20.45
CA PRO A 4 4.96 12.01 -19.83
C PRO A 4 4.90 12.11 -18.29
N SER A 5 5.53 11.16 -17.59
CA SER A 5 5.58 11.12 -16.12
C SER A 5 6.05 12.45 -15.52
N ASP A 6 7.02 13.10 -16.15
CA ASP A 6 7.63 14.35 -15.67
C ASP A 6 6.62 15.49 -15.67
N LYS A 7 5.81 15.60 -16.73
CA LYS A 7 4.74 16.59 -16.83
C LYS A 7 3.65 16.36 -15.78
N LEU A 8 3.33 15.09 -15.46
CA LEU A 8 2.40 14.79 -14.37
C LEU A 8 2.98 15.18 -13.01
N ARG A 9 4.28 14.97 -12.78
CA ARG A 9 4.96 15.41 -11.55
C ARG A 9 4.96 16.94 -11.42
N GLU A 10 5.22 17.66 -12.50
CA GLU A 10 5.13 19.13 -12.55
C GLU A 10 3.73 19.63 -12.19
N LEU A 11 2.67 19.00 -12.72
CA LEU A 11 1.29 19.33 -12.37
C LEU A 11 1.00 19.09 -10.89
N VAL A 12 1.44 17.97 -10.32
CA VAL A 12 1.24 17.69 -8.89
C VAL A 12 2.03 18.67 -8.01
N ASN A 13 3.27 19.00 -8.37
CA ASN A 13 4.04 20.02 -7.66
C ASN A 13 3.38 21.40 -7.77
N SER A 14 2.78 21.71 -8.93
CA SER A 14 2.02 22.94 -9.12
C SER A 14 0.83 23.04 -8.17
N VAL A 15 0.19 21.93 -7.80
CA VAL A 15 -0.87 21.92 -6.77
C VAL A 15 -0.33 22.39 -5.43
N VAL A 16 0.79 21.83 -4.97
CA VAL A 16 1.43 22.22 -3.70
C VAL A 16 1.83 23.70 -3.75
N THR A 17 2.55 24.12 -4.79
CA THR A 17 2.98 25.51 -4.96
C THR A 17 1.80 26.48 -5.07
N THR A 18 0.69 26.07 -5.68
CA THR A 18 -0.52 26.89 -5.80
C THR A 18 -1.17 27.13 -4.44
N VAL A 19 -1.25 26.09 -3.60
CA VAL A 19 -1.80 26.22 -2.24
C VAL A 19 -0.97 27.19 -1.40
N GLU A 20 0.36 27.09 -1.45
CA GLU A 20 1.27 27.96 -0.69
C GLU A 20 1.31 29.39 -1.22
N SER A 21 1.57 29.56 -2.53
CA SER A 21 1.76 30.88 -3.14
C SER A 21 0.51 31.77 -3.09
N ARG A 22 -0.67 31.16 -2.98
CA ARG A 22 -1.96 31.86 -2.87
C ARG A 22 -2.48 31.93 -1.44
N GLY A 23 -1.70 31.46 -0.47
CA GLY A 23 -2.08 31.51 0.94
C GLY A 23 -3.35 30.71 1.28
N LEU A 24 -3.72 29.72 0.44
CA LEU A 24 -4.96 28.96 0.64
C LEU A 24 -4.91 28.07 1.89
N PHE A 25 -3.69 27.70 2.30
CA PHE A 25 -3.43 27.01 3.55
C PHE A 25 -2.01 27.33 4.01
N VAL A 26 -1.86 27.89 5.21
CA VAL A 26 -0.57 28.38 5.70
C VAL A 26 -0.13 27.55 6.90
N HIS A 27 1.02 26.90 6.77
CA HIS A 27 1.66 26.15 7.85
C HIS A 27 3.17 26.00 7.61
N SER A 28 3.97 26.16 8.65
CA SER A 28 5.43 26.30 8.56
C SER A 28 6.25 25.02 8.73
N THR A 29 5.60 23.87 8.96
CA THR A 29 6.30 22.59 9.16
C THR A 29 6.48 21.83 7.85
N ASP A 30 7.71 21.39 7.59
CA ASP A 30 8.07 20.62 6.41
C ASP A 30 8.15 19.11 6.68
N LEU A 31 7.76 18.34 5.68
CA LEU A 31 8.12 16.94 5.48
C LEU A 31 9.38 16.87 4.61
N GLU A 32 10.50 16.50 5.24
CA GLU A 32 11.76 16.28 4.53
C GLU A 32 11.85 14.85 3.97
N ILE A 33 12.09 14.73 2.67
CA ILE A 33 12.25 13.45 1.98
C ILE A 33 13.64 13.43 1.35
N LYS A 34 14.52 12.56 1.86
CA LYS A 34 15.85 12.33 1.28
C LYS A 34 15.78 11.22 0.24
N TYR A 35 16.30 11.48 -0.95
CA TYR A 35 16.20 10.56 -2.07
C TYR A 35 17.40 10.64 -3.03
N THR A 36 17.57 9.60 -3.84
CA THR A 36 18.54 9.57 -4.93
C THR A 36 17.81 9.77 -6.26
N PRO A 37 18.13 10.82 -7.04
CA PRO A 37 17.44 11.10 -8.29
C PRO A 37 17.67 10.00 -9.34
N SER A 38 16.76 9.88 -10.31
CA SER A 38 16.89 8.91 -11.42
C SER A 38 18.08 9.14 -12.36
N ASN A 39 18.72 10.31 -12.31
CA ASN A 39 19.90 10.61 -13.12
C ASN A 39 21.16 10.05 -12.42
N LYS A 40 21.76 9.02 -13.04
CA LYS A 40 22.80 8.08 -12.53
C LYS A 40 24.10 8.67 -11.92
N THR A 41 24.22 9.97 -11.75
CA THR A 41 25.44 10.66 -11.27
C THR A 41 25.21 11.58 -10.06
N ALA A 42 24.00 11.65 -9.51
CA ALA A 42 23.66 12.64 -8.48
C ALA A 42 23.83 12.12 -7.03
N ASN A 43 24.42 12.96 -6.18
CA ASN A 43 24.42 12.82 -4.72
C ASN A 43 22.99 12.80 -4.16
N THR A 44 22.81 12.25 -2.95
CA THR A 44 21.54 12.29 -2.21
C THR A 44 21.00 13.72 -2.10
N GLN A 45 19.76 13.93 -2.51
CA GLN A 45 19.05 15.21 -2.45
C GLN A 45 17.99 15.18 -1.34
N THR A 46 17.59 16.35 -0.85
CA THR A 46 16.49 16.50 0.10
C THR A 46 15.40 17.34 -0.54
N ALA A 47 14.22 16.76 -0.75
CA ALA A 47 13.01 17.49 -1.10
C ALA A 47 12.30 17.93 0.19
N ARG A 48 11.78 19.16 0.19
CA ARG A 48 10.94 19.69 1.27
C ARG A 48 9.54 19.91 0.73
N LEU A 49 8.57 19.28 1.36
CA LEU A 49 7.16 19.47 1.08
C LEU A 49 6.49 19.99 2.34
N PRO A 50 5.50 20.88 2.27
CA PRO A 50 4.74 21.26 3.45
C PRO A 50 4.09 20.02 4.06
N LEU A 51 4.26 19.80 5.37
CA LEU A 51 3.86 18.53 6.01
C LEU A 51 2.39 18.21 5.76
N ILE A 52 1.49 19.19 5.96
CA ILE A 52 0.04 18.99 5.87
C ILE A 52 -0.40 18.85 4.40
N VAL A 53 -0.08 19.83 3.56
CA VAL A 53 -0.47 19.85 2.14
C VAL A 53 0.19 18.69 1.39
N GLY A 54 1.48 18.46 1.61
CA GLY A 54 2.24 17.36 1.05
C GLY A 54 1.66 16.00 1.43
N SER A 55 1.31 15.77 2.71
CA SER A 55 0.64 14.52 3.12
C SER A 55 -0.72 14.35 2.44
N CYS A 56 -1.49 15.43 2.30
CA CYS A 56 -2.78 15.39 1.59
C CYS A 56 -2.62 15.05 0.11
N VAL A 57 -1.62 15.63 -0.55
CA VAL A 57 -1.29 15.31 -1.93
C VAL A 57 -0.83 13.87 -2.05
N LEU A 58 0.07 13.39 -1.19
CA LEU A 58 0.52 11.98 -1.17
C LEU A 58 -0.65 11.00 -1.03
N ASN A 59 -1.68 11.33 -0.24
CA ASN A 59 -2.90 10.54 -0.15
C ASN A 59 -3.62 10.43 -1.50
N ALA A 60 -3.70 11.51 -2.28
CA ALA A 60 -4.32 11.47 -3.61
C ALA A 60 -3.53 10.62 -4.63
N LEU A 61 -2.23 10.39 -4.39
CA LEU A 61 -1.36 9.60 -5.28
C LEU A 61 -1.38 8.09 -4.99
N VAL A 62 -2.13 7.66 -3.99
CA VAL A 62 -2.25 6.24 -3.60
C VAL A 62 -3.66 5.74 -3.93
N PRO A 63 -3.80 4.56 -4.57
CA PRO A 63 -5.11 4.00 -4.89
C PRO A 63 -5.87 3.55 -3.63
N ARG A 64 -7.18 3.84 -3.58
CA ARG A 64 -8.07 3.50 -2.44
C ARG A 64 -7.49 3.95 -1.11
N SER A 65 -6.99 5.18 -1.09
CA SER A 65 -6.37 5.78 0.07
C SER A 65 -7.40 6.39 1.00
N ALA A 66 -7.07 6.42 2.28
CA ALA A 66 -7.86 7.07 3.31
C ALA A 66 -6.91 7.75 4.28
N MET A 67 -7.09 9.05 4.53
CA MET A 67 -6.30 9.76 5.51
C MET A 67 -7.13 10.46 6.58
N LEU A 68 -6.52 10.64 7.76
CA LEU A 68 -7.06 11.43 8.86
C LEU A 68 -6.35 12.79 8.96
N LEU A 69 -7.15 13.85 9.09
CA LEU A 69 -6.71 15.20 9.40
C LEU A 69 -7.10 15.48 10.85
N VAL A 70 -6.15 15.39 11.78
CA VAL A 70 -6.41 15.42 13.23
C VAL A 70 -6.00 16.78 13.79
N GLY A 71 -6.95 17.57 14.28
CA GLY A 71 -6.63 18.87 14.89
C GLY A 71 -7.86 19.60 15.40
N GLY A 72 -7.64 20.69 16.14
CA GLY A 72 -8.71 21.49 16.74
C GLY A 72 -9.66 22.18 15.74
N HIS A 73 -10.68 22.85 16.28
CA HIS A 73 -11.61 23.67 15.49
C HIS A 73 -10.86 24.80 14.76
N GLY A 74 -11.32 25.15 13.55
CA GLY A 74 -10.78 26.29 12.81
C GLY A 74 -9.45 26.04 12.09
N GLY A 75 -8.86 24.85 12.16
CA GLY A 75 -7.60 24.52 11.47
C GLY A 75 -7.70 24.32 9.95
N GLY A 76 -8.75 24.80 9.27
CA GLY A 76 -8.90 24.73 7.81
C GLY A 76 -8.97 23.32 7.19
N LYS A 77 -9.16 22.26 8.00
CA LYS A 77 -9.02 20.85 7.59
C LYS A 77 -9.94 20.49 6.41
N THR A 78 -11.22 20.80 6.54
CA THR A 78 -12.26 20.51 5.54
C THR A 78 -12.08 21.39 4.30
N THR A 79 -11.73 22.66 4.49
CA THR A 79 -11.40 23.59 3.40
C THR A 79 -10.24 23.08 2.55
N LEU A 80 -9.15 22.63 3.18
CA LEU A 80 -8.00 22.05 2.49
C LEU A 80 -8.40 20.83 1.64
N ALA A 81 -9.20 19.92 2.19
CA ALA A 81 -9.68 18.75 1.45
C ALA A 81 -10.56 19.14 0.25
N LYS A 82 -11.35 20.22 0.34
CA LYS A 82 -12.18 20.73 -0.76
C LYS A 82 -11.32 21.34 -1.88
N ILE A 83 -10.40 22.25 -1.55
CA ILE A 83 -9.55 22.91 -2.55
C ILE A 83 -8.66 21.90 -3.28
N LEU A 84 -8.13 20.91 -2.55
CA LEU A 84 -7.35 19.83 -3.17
C LEU A 84 -8.23 18.94 -4.05
N GLY A 85 -9.48 18.66 -3.64
CA GLY A 85 -10.44 17.94 -4.48
C GLY A 85 -10.65 18.63 -5.82
N ARG A 86 -10.81 19.95 -5.82
CA ARG A 86 -10.92 20.78 -7.03
C ARG A 86 -9.67 20.70 -7.91
N MET A 87 -8.50 20.95 -7.34
CA MET A 87 -7.24 21.00 -8.09
C MET A 87 -6.80 19.62 -8.63
N MET A 88 -7.05 18.54 -7.87
CA MET A 88 -6.60 17.19 -8.20
C MET A 88 -7.56 16.43 -9.11
N THR A 89 -8.86 16.68 -9.02
CA THR A 89 -9.87 15.93 -9.79
C THR A 89 -10.49 16.71 -10.95
N GLY A 90 -10.38 18.04 -10.92
CA GLY A 90 -10.96 18.92 -11.92
C GLY A 90 -12.46 19.20 -11.74
N LYS A 91 -13.11 18.57 -10.75
CA LYS A 91 -14.51 18.82 -10.37
C LYS A 91 -14.69 20.16 -9.69
N SER A 92 -15.82 20.82 -9.86
CA SER A 92 -16.14 22.09 -9.18
C SER A 92 -16.16 21.94 -7.64
N LEU A 93 -16.00 23.05 -6.90
CA LEU A 93 -16.08 23.03 -5.45
C LEU A 93 -17.49 22.65 -4.96
N GLU A 94 -18.53 22.98 -5.72
CA GLU A 94 -19.92 22.59 -5.45
C GLU A 94 -20.09 21.06 -5.52
N GLU A 95 -19.64 20.43 -6.61
CA GLU A 95 -19.69 18.96 -6.74
C GLU A 95 -18.91 18.23 -5.64
N ILE A 96 -17.81 18.84 -5.17
CA ILE A 96 -17.04 18.30 -4.04
C ILE A 96 -17.81 18.50 -2.72
N ASP A 97 -18.44 19.65 -2.50
CA ASP A 97 -19.22 19.94 -1.29
C ASP A 97 -20.47 19.05 -1.16
N ASP A 98 -21.17 18.82 -2.28
CA ASP A 98 -22.34 17.93 -2.37
C ASP A 98 -22.01 16.46 -2.07
N GLY A 99 -20.74 16.09 -2.17
CA GLY A 99 -20.22 14.76 -1.85
C GLY A 99 -19.78 14.60 -0.39
N ILE A 100 -19.76 15.66 0.42
CA ILE A 100 -19.23 15.62 1.79
C ILE A 100 -20.20 14.93 2.73
N LEU A 101 -19.69 13.95 3.48
CA LEU A 101 -20.41 13.32 4.57
C LEU A 101 -20.12 14.06 5.87
N ARG A 102 -21.06 14.88 6.35
CA ARG A 102 -20.91 15.65 7.60
C ARG A 102 -21.29 14.77 8.81
N GLY A 103 -20.34 14.54 9.70
CA GLY A 103 -20.50 13.70 10.88
C GLY A 103 -21.41 14.35 11.92
N HIS A 104 -22.50 13.66 12.26
CA HIS A 104 -23.33 14.02 13.39
C HIS A 104 -24.02 12.77 13.96
N PRO A 105 -24.42 12.75 15.26
CA PRO A 105 -24.98 11.54 15.89
C PRO A 105 -26.28 11.02 15.24
N GLY A 106 -27.09 11.91 14.65
CA GLY A 106 -28.34 11.55 13.97
C GLY A 106 -28.19 11.08 12.52
N LEU A 107 -26.97 10.77 12.06
CA LEU A 107 -26.72 10.38 10.68
C LEU A 107 -27.06 8.90 10.47
N THR A 108 -28.12 8.65 9.69
CA THR A 108 -28.61 7.29 9.39
C THR A 108 -27.88 6.68 8.20
N GLU A 109 -27.88 5.35 8.10
CA GLU A 109 -27.35 4.62 6.95
C GLU A 109 -27.93 5.14 5.62
N GLU A 110 -29.23 5.47 5.60
CA GLU A 110 -29.90 6.00 4.41
C GLU A 110 -29.34 7.33 3.90
N LYS A 111 -28.84 8.16 4.82
CA LYS A 111 -28.21 9.44 4.50
C LYS A 111 -26.74 9.27 4.12
N MET A 112 -26.07 8.25 4.66
CA MET A 112 -24.66 7.96 4.39
C MET A 112 -24.45 7.22 3.07
N VAL A 113 -25.27 6.20 2.81
CA VAL A 113 -25.01 5.16 1.82
C VAL A 113 -25.97 5.24 0.64
N ALA A 114 -27.24 4.93 0.88
CA ALA A 114 -28.24 4.83 -0.18
C ALA A 114 -29.66 4.86 0.39
N THR A 115 -30.64 5.17 -0.45
CA THR A 115 -32.07 5.11 -0.07
C THR A 115 -32.86 4.38 -1.15
N LEU A 116 -33.96 3.73 -0.78
CA LEU A 116 -34.86 3.10 -1.75
C LEU A 116 -35.76 4.15 -2.41
N ARG A 117 -36.02 4.03 -3.72
CA ARG A 117 -37.04 4.84 -4.38
C ARG A 117 -38.44 4.38 -3.94
N PRO A 118 -39.27 5.24 -3.31
CA PRO A 118 -40.59 4.82 -2.84
C PRO A 118 -41.54 4.42 -3.98
N GLY A 119 -41.45 5.06 -5.15
CA GLY A 119 -42.36 4.83 -6.27
C GLY A 119 -42.38 3.38 -6.77
N PRO A 120 -41.26 2.83 -7.27
CA PRO A 120 -41.14 1.44 -7.70
C PRO A 120 -41.42 0.44 -6.57
N LEU A 121 -40.97 0.75 -5.34
CA LEU A 121 -41.15 -0.11 -4.19
C LEU A 121 -42.64 -0.31 -3.85
N ILE A 122 -43.41 0.77 -3.81
CA ILE A 122 -44.84 0.74 -3.42
C ILE A 122 -45.72 0.21 -4.56
N LYS A 123 -45.40 0.54 -5.82
CA LYS A 123 -46.25 0.19 -6.97
C LYS A 123 -45.99 -1.20 -7.54
N GLU A 124 -44.72 -1.61 -7.57
CA GLU A 124 -44.28 -2.80 -8.32
C GLU A 124 -43.60 -3.83 -7.41
N GLY A 125 -43.35 -3.50 -6.13
CA GLY A 125 -42.59 -4.35 -5.21
C GLY A 125 -41.10 -4.43 -5.59
N ILE A 126 -40.61 -3.50 -6.41
CA ILE A 126 -39.24 -3.50 -6.92
C ILE A 126 -38.38 -2.58 -6.06
N GLU A 127 -37.34 -3.15 -5.46
CA GLU A 127 -36.32 -2.41 -4.74
C GLU A 127 -35.39 -1.72 -5.73
N VAL A 128 -35.43 -0.39 -5.77
CA VAL A 128 -34.51 0.42 -6.58
C VAL A 128 -33.64 1.25 -5.64
N VAL A 129 -32.37 0.88 -5.52
CA VAL A 129 -31.40 1.54 -4.64
C VAL A 129 -30.83 2.80 -5.29
N VAL A 130 -30.92 3.93 -4.59
CA VAL A 130 -30.31 5.21 -4.98
C VAL A 130 -29.10 5.48 -4.10
N TRP A 131 -27.92 5.28 -4.67
CA TRP A 131 -26.65 5.54 -4.01
C TRP A 131 -26.38 7.04 -3.82
N ARG A 132 -25.84 7.41 -2.67
CA ARG A 132 -25.44 8.79 -2.37
C ARG A 132 -24.18 9.18 -3.14
N SER A 133 -24.04 10.47 -3.43
CA SER A 133 -22.86 11.09 -4.07
C SER A 133 -21.55 10.70 -3.39
N PHE A 134 -21.55 10.67 -2.04
CA PHE A 134 -20.43 10.22 -1.23
C PHE A 134 -19.95 8.80 -1.61
N VAL A 135 -20.87 7.86 -1.85
CA VAL A 135 -20.53 6.48 -2.23
C VAL A 135 -19.99 6.43 -3.66
N THR A 136 -20.62 7.14 -4.60
CA THR A 136 -20.26 7.08 -6.02
C THR A 136 -19.05 7.94 -6.40
N GLY A 137 -18.70 8.95 -5.60
CA GLY A 137 -17.67 9.93 -5.93
C GLY A 137 -16.24 9.39 -5.81
N PHE A 138 -15.32 9.85 -6.67
CA PHE A 138 -13.90 9.52 -6.57
C PHE A 138 -13.24 10.17 -5.33
N TRP A 139 -13.51 11.46 -5.10
CA TRP A 139 -13.01 12.21 -3.95
C TRP A 139 -14.06 12.19 -2.84
N LYS A 140 -13.70 11.63 -1.68
CA LYS A 140 -14.61 11.45 -0.55
C LYS A 140 -14.11 12.26 0.63
N ILE A 141 -14.99 13.04 1.26
CA ILE A 141 -14.68 13.79 2.48
C ILE A 141 -15.66 13.36 3.56
N ILE A 142 -15.13 12.98 4.73
CA ILE A 142 -15.90 12.78 5.95
C ILE A 142 -15.52 13.88 6.92
N ASP A 143 -16.45 14.78 7.22
CA ASP A 143 -16.20 15.84 8.18
C ASP A 143 -16.55 15.34 9.59
N GLU A 144 -15.66 15.55 10.56
CA GLU A 144 -15.84 15.20 11.97
C GLU A 144 -16.22 13.72 12.17
N VAL A 145 -15.37 12.82 11.67
CA VAL A 145 -15.61 11.37 11.68
C VAL A 145 -15.88 10.82 13.09
N ASN A 146 -15.31 11.44 14.12
CA ASN A 146 -15.50 11.04 15.52
C ASN A 146 -16.85 11.47 16.11
N ARG A 147 -17.71 12.19 15.37
CA ARG A 147 -19.11 12.45 15.76
C ARG A 147 -20.09 11.42 15.21
N LEU A 148 -19.62 10.51 14.35
CA LEU A 148 -20.40 9.39 13.87
C LEU A 148 -20.59 8.36 14.97
N THR A 149 -21.80 7.83 15.10
CA THR A 149 -22.10 6.74 16.04
C THR A 149 -21.27 5.49 15.70
N PRO A 150 -21.03 4.56 16.65
CA PRO A 150 -20.33 3.31 16.38
C PRO A 150 -20.96 2.51 15.22
N HIS A 151 -22.28 2.53 15.08
CA HIS A 151 -22.99 1.88 13.97
C HIS A 151 -22.67 2.55 12.63
N SER A 152 -22.69 3.88 12.56
CA SER A 152 -22.31 4.65 11.37
C SER A 152 -20.83 4.41 11.00
N GLN A 153 -19.93 4.36 11.98
CA GLN A 153 -18.51 4.03 11.75
C GLN A 153 -18.35 2.59 11.21
N ASN A 154 -19.16 1.63 11.70
CA ASN A 154 -19.15 0.25 11.23
C ASN A 154 -19.52 0.12 9.74
N ILE A 155 -20.51 0.89 9.28
CA ILE A 155 -20.91 0.92 7.85
C ILE A 155 -19.75 1.36 6.96
N LEU A 156 -18.96 2.33 7.41
CA LEU A 156 -17.79 2.82 6.67
C LEU A 156 -16.64 1.80 6.61
N LEU A 157 -16.63 0.77 7.47
CA LEU A 157 -15.57 -0.24 7.48
C LEU A 157 -15.51 -1.04 6.18
N SER A 158 -16.66 -1.37 5.59
CA SER A 158 -16.74 -2.11 4.34
C SER A 158 -16.17 -1.27 3.19
N LEU A 159 -16.52 0.01 3.14
CA LEU A 159 -15.95 0.95 2.18
C LEU A 159 -14.43 1.04 2.30
N LEU A 160 -13.92 1.22 3.52
CA LEU A 160 -12.49 1.40 3.78
C LEU A 160 -11.68 0.09 3.62
N ALA A 161 -12.29 -1.07 3.87
CA ALA A 161 -11.59 -2.35 3.81
C ALA A 161 -11.63 -2.99 2.42
N GLU A 162 -12.80 -3.00 1.79
CA GLU A 162 -13.08 -3.78 0.58
C GLU A 162 -13.25 -2.87 -0.64
N GLY A 163 -13.57 -1.59 -0.44
CA GLY A 163 -13.94 -0.69 -1.52
C GLY A 163 -15.33 -1.03 -2.07
N GLU A 164 -16.21 -1.56 -1.25
CA GLU A 164 -17.61 -1.78 -1.60
C GLU A 164 -18.53 -1.43 -0.43
N VAL A 165 -19.76 -1.06 -0.77
CA VAL A 165 -20.83 -0.82 0.20
C VAL A 165 -22.02 -1.65 -0.19
N LYS A 166 -22.64 -2.29 0.80
CA LYS A 166 -23.84 -3.10 0.63
C LYS A 166 -25.03 -2.36 1.22
N TYR A 167 -26.16 -2.42 0.54
CA TYR A 167 -27.41 -1.87 1.02
C TYR A 167 -28.53 -2.78 0.52
N TYR A 168 -29.22 -3.45 1.45
CA TYR A 168 -30.03 -4.64 1.16
C TYR A 168 -29.23 -5.68 0.34
N ASP A 169 -29.80 -6.21 -0.74
CA ASP A 169 -29.16 -7.19 -1.61
C ASP A 169 -28.30 -6.56 -2.73
N GLU A 170 -28.25 -5.22 -2.82
CA GLU A 170 -27.38 -4.54 -3.78
C GLU A 170 -26.00 -4.22 -3.22
N VAL A 171 -24.98 -4.38 -4.08
CA VAL A 171 -23.59 -4.07 -3.76
C VAL A 171 -23.05 -3.01 -4.72
N LYS A 172 -22.65 -1.86 -4.18
CA LYS A 172 -21.93 -0.83 -4.93
C LYS A 172 -20.43 -0.98 -4.74
N ARG A 173 -19.75 -1.39 -5.80
CA ARG A 173 -18.28 -1.37 -5.87
C ARG A 173 -17.76 0.04 -6.08
N CYS A 174 -16.97 0.52 -5.13
CA CYS A 174 -16.24 1.78 -5.13
C CYS A 174 -14.77 1.48 -5.43
N ALA A 175 -14.47 1.04 -6.65
CA ALA A 175 -13.18 0.47 -7.00
C ALA A 175 -12.01 1.47 -6.86
N GLU A 176 -12.26 2.76 -7.08
CA GLU A 176 -11.25 3.81 -7.12
C GLU A 176 -11.75 5.04 -6.34
N PHE A 177 -11.05 5.39 -5.25
CA PHE A 177 -11.36 6.59 -4.47
C PHE A 177 -10.14 7.11 -3.71
N CYS A 178 -10.22 8.37 -3.31
CA CYS A 178 -9.39 9.00 -2.28
C CYS A 178 -10.31 9.51 -1.17
N LEU A 179 -10.03 9.14 0.08
CA LEU A 179 -10.82 9.56 1.23
C LEU A 179 -10.03 10.46 2.18
N TYR A 180 -10.67 11.54 2.61
CA TYR A 180 -10.16 12.50 3.58
C TYR A 180 -11.16 12.59 4.73
N ALA A 181 -10.75 12.17 5.92
CA ALA A 181 -11.58 12.28 7.11
C ALA A 181 -10.98 13.32 8.05
N THR A 182 -11.79 14.27 8.51
CA THR A 182 -11.38 15.24 9.53
C THR A 182 -11.78 14.73 10.91
N LEU A 183 -10.95 15.05 11.90
CA LEU A 183 -11.19 14.67 13.27
C LEU A 183 -10.80 15.79 14.21
N ASN A 184 -11.63 15.99 15.23
CA ASN A 184 -11.35 16.91 16.31
C ASN A 184 -11.37 16.20 17.67
N PRO A 185 -10.21 15.99 18.31
CA PRO A 185 -10.14 15.18 19.53
C PRO A 185 -10.78 15.86 20.75
N ALA A 186 -10.93 17.19 20.76
CA ALA A 186 -11.44 17.95 21.89
C ALA A 186 -12.93 18.30 21.79
N ASP A 187 -13.63 17.81 20.75
CA ASP A 187 -15.03 18.15 20.51
C ASP A 187 -16.00 17.40 21.44
N ALA A 188 -17.11 18.06 21.78
CA ALA A 188 -18.14 17.54 22.66
C ALA A 188 -19.13 16.64 21.89
N GLY A 189 -19.58 15.54 22.50
CA GLY A 189 -20.50 14.60 21.85
C GLY A 189 -19.83 13.72 20.79
N THR A 190 -18.58 13.35 21.04
CA THR A 190 -17.79 12.46 20.19
C THR A 190 -17.87 11.02 20.67
N PHE A 191 -17.66 10.08 19.76
CA PHE A 191 -17.60 8.64 20.02
C PHE A 191 -16.16 8.14 19.89
N GLU A 192 -15.74 7.27 20.81
CA GLU A 192 -14.43 6.65 20.73
C GLU A 192 -14.30 5.84 19.43
N MET A 193 -13.22 6.07 18.70
CA MET A 193 -12.89 5.29 17.52
C MET A 193 -12.06 4.08 17.93
N GLY A 194 -12.56 2.88 17.64
CA GLY A 194 -11.83 1.66 17.91
C GLY A 194 -10.51 1.57 17.12
N PRO A 195 -9.45 0.96 17.67
CA PRO A 195 -8.21 0.68 16.93
C PRO A 195 -8.42 0.03 15.56
N PRO A 196 -9.38 -0.92 15.37
CA PRO A 196 -9.67 -1.47 14.04
C PRO A 196 -10.14 -0.43 13.02
N PHE A 197 -10.83 0.62 13.43
CA PHE A 197 -11.28 1.70 12.54
C PHE A 197 -10.09 2.56 12.11
N LEU A 198 -9.27 2.99 13.08
CA LEU A 198 -8.07 3.79 12.85
C LEU A 198 -7.06 3.07 11.95
N ASP A 199 -6.88 1.76 12.09
CA ASP A 199 -5.97 0.96 11.27
C ASP A 199 -6.37 0.88 9.77
N ARG A 200 -7.58 1.31 9.41
CA ARG A 200 -8.02 1.39 8.02
C ARG A 200 -7.65 2.71 7.34
N PHE A 201 -7.18 3.70 8.08
CA PHE A 201 -6.64 4.93 7.50
C PHE A 201 -5.17 4.71 7.18
N GLY A 202 -4.82 4.87 5.90
CA GLY A 202 -3.48 4.73 5.36
C GLY A 202 -2.48 5.62 6.09
N MET A 203 -2.85 6.89 6.30
CA MET A 203 -2.02 7.93 6.88
C MET A 203 -2.85 8.85 7.79
N ALA A 204 -2.24 9.46 8.78
CA ALA A 204 -2.84 10.55 9.54
C ALA A 204 -1.85 11.70 9.70
N VAL A 205 -2.32 12.94 9.61
CA VAL A 205 -1.50 14.14 9.81
C VAL A 205 -2.07 14.97 10.96
N PRO A 206 -1.25 15.33 11.96
CA PRO A 206 -1.65 16.28 12.98
C PRO A 206 -1.66 17.69 12.38
N ILE A 207 -2.74 18.43 12.60
CA ILE A 207 -2.89 19.82 12.20
C ILE A 207 -2.75 20.68 13.45
N THR A 208 -1.66 21.43 13.50
CA THR A 208 -1.39 22.41 14.54
C THR A 208 -1.98 23.77 14.17
N MET A 209 -2.23 24.59 15.19
CA MET A 209 -2.72 25.95 14.96
C MET A 209 -1.64 26.80 14.29
N PRO A 210 -2.04 27.74 13.41
CA PRO A 210 -1.10 28.63 12.72
C PRO A 210 -0.27 29.42 13.72
N THR A 211 0.99 29.66 13.37
CA THR A 211 1.89 30.56 14.11
C THR A 211 1.46 32.02 13.93
N VAL A 212 2.08 32.95 14.68
CA VAL A 212 1.82 34.39 14.52
C VAL A 212 2.10 34.85 13.08
N SER A 213 3.19 34.37 12.48
CA SER A 213 3.53 34.66 11.08
C SER A 213 2.51 34.08 10.10
N ASP A 214 1.99 32.88 10.37
CA ASP A 214 0.96 32.27 9.54
C ASP A 214 -0.37 33.06 9.66
N LEU A 215 -0.71 33.55 10.85
CA LEU A 215 -1.88 34.37 11.10
C LEU A 215 -1.82 35.73 10.38
N GLU A 216 -0.67 36.36 10.32
CA GLU A 216 -0.48 37.61 9.55
C GLU A 216 -0.87 37.42 8.08
N LEU A 217 -0.42 36.32 7.47
CA LEU A 217 -0.77 35.95 6.09
C LEU A 217 -2.27 35.68 5.93
N ILE A 218 -2.87 34.95 6.86
CA ILE A 218 -4.31 34.65 6.85
C ILE A 218 -5.14 35.94 6.97
N LEU A 219 -4.77 36.87 7.86
CA LEU A 219 -5.49 38.12 8.06
C LEU A 219 -5.30 39.13 6.93
N ALA A 220 -4.18 39.06 6.21
CA ALA A 220 -3.94 39.87 5.01
C ALA A 220 -4.71 39.34 3.78
N SER A 221 -5.21 38.10 3.84
CA SER A 221 -5.98 37.48 2.77
C SER A 221 -7.40 38.06 2.71
N ARG A 222 -8.01 38.05 1.52
CA ARG A 222 -9.41 38.50 1.37
C ARG A 222 -10.36 37.55 2.10
N ASP A 223 -11.45 38.08 2.63
CA ASP A 223 -12.46 37.25 3.31
C ASP A 223 -13.24 36.40 2.30
N ASP A 224 -12.86 35.13 2.22
CA ASP A 224 -13.49 34.12 1.37
C ASP A 224 -15.00 33.95 1.68
N ARG A 225 -15.47 34.28 2.90
CA ARG A 225 -16.91 34.21 3.22
C ARG A 225 -17.72 35.26 2.49
N LEU A 226 -17.11 36.38 2.12
CA LEU A 226 -17.80 37.48 1.44
C LEU A 226 -17.78 37.30 -0.08
N PHE A 227 -16.70 36.73 -0.63
CA PHE A 227 -16.47 36.67 -2.08
C PHE A 227 -16.45 35.26 -2.67
N GLY A 228 -16.41 34.22 -1.84
CA GLY A 228 -16.15 32.85 -2.28
C GLY A 228 -14.72 32.66 -2.82
N TYR A 229 -14.43 31.46 -3.32
CA TYR A 229 -13.19 31.19 -4.05
C TYR A 229 -13.39 31.44 -5.54
N ASP A 230 -12.46 32.15 -6.15
CA ASP A 230 -12.36 32.20 -7.61
C ASP A 230 -11.79 30.87 -8.12
N GLU A 231 -12.64 29.98 -8.63
CA GLU A 231 -12.20 28.68 -9.14
C GLU A 231 -11.30 28.76 -10.37
N LEU A 232 -11.34 29.86 -11.13
CA LEU A 232 -10.49 30.03 -12.32
C LEU A 232 -9.10 30.53 -11.91
N TRP A 233 -9.06 31.50 -11.00
CA TRP A 233 -7.81 32.11 -10.58
C TRP A 233 -7.25 31.49 -9.31
N GLN A 234 -7.98 31.40 -8.21
CA GLN A 234 -7.46 30.97 -6.90
C GLN A 234 -7.32 29.45 -6.77
N VAL A 235 -8.29 28.67 -7.28
CA VAL A 235 -8.33 27.20 -7.10
C VAL A 235 -8.50 26.45 -8.44
N PRO A 236 -7.51 26.51 -9.35
CA PRO A 236 -7.64 26.03 -10.72
C PRO A 236 -7.68 24.51 -10.80
N ALA A 237 -8.36 24.02 -11.83
CA ALA A 237 -8.32 22.61 -12.25
C ALA A 237 -6.92 22.27 -12.79
N LEU A 238 -6.05 21.64 -12.01
CA LEU A 238 -4.68 21.30 -12.45
C LEU A 238 -4.58 19.87 -12.98
N LEU A 239 -5.29 18.93 -12.34
CA LEU A 239 -5.36 17.53 -12.75
C LEU A 239 -6.81 17.08 -12.94
N THR A 240 -6.93 15.91 -13.57
CA THR A 240 -8.19 15.17 -13.73
C THR A 240 -8.10 13.82 -13.03
N VAL A 241 -9.25 13.17 -12.80
CA VAL A 241 -9.30 11.80 -12.28
C VAL A 241 -8.45 10.84 -13.13
N GLU A 242 -8.50 10.94 -14.46
CA GLU A 242 -7.69 10.11 -15.37
C GLU A 242 -6.18 10.29 -15.17
N ASN A 243 -5.75 11.52 -14.85
CA ASN A 243 -4.35 11.78 -14.51
C ASN A 243 -3.97 11.08 -13.20
N LEU A 244 -4.83 11.11 -12.17
CA LEU A 244 -4.58 10.42 -10.90
C LEU A 244 -4.47 8.90 -11.10
N LEU A 245 -5.37 8.29 -11.89
CA LEU A 245 -5.30 6.86 -12.21
C LEU A 245 -3.99 6.50 -12.94
N THR A 246 -3.54 7.36 -13.85
CA THR A 246 -2.24 7.20 -14.53
C THR A 246 -1.10 7.27 -13.52
N ILE A 247 -1.13 8.23 -12.60
CA ILE A 247 -0.11 8.40 -11.56
C ILE A 247 -0.06 7.18 -10.63
N TRP A 248 -1.20 6.62 -10.22
CA TRP A 248 -1.25 5.43 -9.37
C TRP A 248 -0.50 4.24 -10.00
N ASN A 249 -0.66 4.05 -11.31
CA ASN A 249 0.05 3.00 -12.06
C ASN A 249 1.56 3.30 -12.21
N LEU A 250 1.94 4.58 -12.36
CA LEU A 250 3.35 4.98 -12.43
C LEU A 250 4.05 4.84 -11.08
N ALA A 251 3.41 5.29 -10.01
CA ALA A 251 3.93 5.19 -8.65
C ALA A 251 4.13 3.73 -8.22
N ASP A 252 3.18 2.83 -8.53
CA ASP A 252 3.33 1.42 -8.16
C ASP A 252 4.51 0.73 -8.86
N LYS A 253 4.96 1.22 -10.02
CA LYS A 253 6.12 0.67 -10.75
C LYS A 253 7.46 1.07 -10.16
N ILE A 254 7.51 1.97 -9.18
CA ILE A 254 8.78 2.36 -8.57
C ILE A 254 9.38 1.17 -7.80
N PRO A 255 10.63 0.81 -8.09
CA PRO A 255 11.31 -0.26 -7.39
C PRO A 255 11.57 0.13 -5.94
N VAL A 256 11.59 -0.86 -5.07
CA VAL A 256 11.93 -0.72 -3.66
C VAL A 256 13.23 -1.45 -3.42
N SER A 257 14.23 -0.77 -2.84
CA SER A 257 15.52 -1.41 -2.57
C SER A 257 15.36 -2.58 -1.59
N SER A 258 16.27 -3.56 -1.65
CA SER A 258 16.27 -4.71 -0.73
C SER A 258 16.27 -4.26 0.72
N ASP A 259 17.09 -3.24 1.01
CA ASP A 259 17.32 -2.74 2.36
C ASP A 259 16.09 -1.97 2.87
N ALA A 260 15.44 -1.17 2.01
CA ALA A 260 14.18 -0.51 2.36
C ALA A 260 13.05 -1.53 2.60
N SER A 261 13.00 -2.60 1.80
CA SER A 261 12.04 -3.69 1.99
C SER A 261 12.24 -4.42 3.32
N GLU A 262 13.49 -4.71 3.69
CA GLU A 262 13.82 -5.33 4.97
C GLU A 262 13.57 -4.38 6.14
N TYR A 263 13.91 -3.10 5.98
CA TYR A 263 13.65 -2.07 6.97
C TYR A 263 12.15 -1.92 7.27
N MET A 264 11.29 -1.86 6.25
CA MET A 264 9.83 -1.80 6.42
C MET A 264 9.28 -2.99 7.22
N ARG A 265 9.79 -4.21 6.97
CA ARG A 265 9.40 -5.41 7.74
C ARG A 265 9.91 -5.31 9.18
N SER A 266 11.18 -4.96 9.35
CA SER A 266 11.82 -4.89 10.67
C SER A 266 11.19 -3.82 11.56
N ILE A 267 10.86 -2.64 11.05
CA ILE A 267 10.31 -1.56 11.87
C ILE A 267 8.88 -1.88 12.34
N VAL A 268 8.03 -2.43 11.47
CA VAL A 268 6.67 -2.83 11.86
C VAL A 268 6.74 -3.96 12.89
N ARG A 269 7.64 -4.92 12.70
CA ARG A 269 7.87 -6.00 13.66
C ARG A 269 8.41 -5.49 14.99
N GLU A 270 9.27 -4.48 15.00
CA GLU A 270 9.84 -3.87 16.23
C GLU A 270 8.75 -3.36 17.18
N PHE A 271 7.68 -2.74 16.64
CA PHE A 271 6.58 -2.20 17.44
C PHE A 271 5.76 -3.31 18.13
N GLY A 272 5.71 -4.51 17.54
CA GLY A 272 4.97 -5.66 18.09
C GLY A 272 5.79 -6.76 18.74
N ALA A 273 7.11 -6.77 18.57
CA ALA A 273 7.97 -7.83 19.07
C ALA A 273 7.93 -7.94 20.61
N CYS A 274 7.79 -9.17 21.10
CA CYS A 274 7.85 -9.48 22.52
C CYS A 274 8.26 -10.95 22.71
N VAL A 275 9.12 -11.22 23.70
CA VAL A 275 9.58 -12.58 24.04
C VAL A 275 8.63 -13.34 24.95
N ARG A 276 7.64 -12.66 25.54
CA ARG A 276 6.73 -13.23 26.56
C ARG A 276 5.35 -13.59 26.03
N GLY A 277 4.96 -13.08 24.86
CA GLY A 277 3.66 -13.37 24.27
C GLY A 277 3.34 -12.45 23.09
N ASP A 278 2.22 -12.71 22.44
CA ASP A 278 1.71 -11.88 21.36
C ASP A 278 0.85 -10.74 21.94
N LYS A 279 1.36 -9.51 21.81
CA LYS A 279 0.68 -8.30 22.29
C LYS A 279 -0.64 -8.00 21.58
N SER A 280 -0.83 -8.54 20.37
CA SER A 280 -2.09 -8.37 19.64
C SER A 280 -3.24 -9.17 20.24
N GLN A 281 -2.93 -10.20 21.05
CA GLN A 281 -3.90 -11.12 21.66
C GLN A 281 -4.02 -10.96 23.18
N SER A 282 -3.11 -10.22 23.82
CA SER A 282 -3.10 -10.04 25.27
C SER A 282 -4.07 -8.95 25.71
N SER A 283 -5.18 -9.32 26.36
CA SER A 283 -6.13 -8.37 26.95
C SER A 283 -5.84 -8.07 28.44
N GLY A 284 -5.29 -9.04 29.18
CA GLY A 284 -5.04 -8.92 30.62
C GLY A 284 -3.64 -8.39 30.96
N LEU A 285 -2.59 -9.08 30.50
CA LEU A 285 -1.20 -8.73 30.79
C LEU A 285 -0.61 -7.87 29.66
N THR A 286 -0.57 -6.56 29.86
CA THR A 286 0.01 -5.57 28.94
C THR A 286 1.29 -4.97 29.50
N VAL A 287 1.95 -4.13 28.71
CA VAL A 287 3.15 -3.38 29.15
C VAL A 287 2.88 -2.54 30.39
N GLU A 288 1.69 -1.94 30.51
CA GLU A 288 1.29 -1.13 31.66
C GLU A 288 0.93 -1.97 32.90
N THR A 289 0.53 -3.23 32.71
CA THR A 289 0.11 -4.11 33.81
C THR A 289 1.19 -5.12 34.21
N GLY A 290 2.47 -4.85 33.91
CA GLY A 290 3.61 -5.65 34.38
C GLY A 290 4.19 -6.66 33.38
N LEU A 291 3.81 -6.66 32.09
CA LEU A 291 4.37 -7.58 31.08
C LEU A 291 5.90 -7.48 30.97
N CYS A 292 6.48 -6.32 31.33
CA CYS A 292 7.91 -6.05 31.21
C CYS A 292 8.74 -6.37 32.48
N ASP A 293 8.10 -6.78 33.58
CA ASP A 293 8.77 -6.95 34.87
C ASP A 293 9.76 -8.12 34.87
N GLY A 294 11.03 -7.85 35.16
CA GLY A 294 12.10 -8.85 35.08
C GLY A 294 12.44 -9.32 33.66
N CYS A 295 12.00 -8.60 32.62
CA CYS A 295 12.34 -8.96 31.24
C CYS A 295 13.74 -8.45 30.88
N HIS A 296 14.59 -9.33 30.35
CA HIS A 296 15.95 -8.96 29.91
C HIS A 296 15.96 -7.85 28.84
N PHE A 297 14.91 -7.81 28.00
CA PHE A 297 14.77 -6.81 26.93
C PHE A 297 14.05 -5.54 27.38
N ASN A 298 13.68 -5.42 28.66
CA ASN A 298 13.11 -4.18 29.18
C ASN A 298 14.22 -3.14 29.41
N THR A 299 14.61 -2.45 28.33
CA THR A 299 15.66 -1.41 28.35
C THR A 299 15.13 -0.08 27.85
N ALA A 300 15.78 1.02 28.24
CA ALA A 300 15.40 2.36 27.76
C ALA A 300 15.39 2.45 26.22
N LYS A 301 16.28 1.72 25.54
CA LYS A 301 16.41 1.68 24.08
C LYS A 301 15.50 0.67 23.38
N SER A 302 14.57 0.04 24.10
CA SER A 302 13.61 -0.88 23.49
C SER A 302 12.37 -0.12 23.05
N VAL A 303 11.85 -0.44 21.87
CA VAL A 303 10.56 0.05 21.40
C VAL A 303 9.43 -0.76 22.04
N CYS A 304 9.64 -2.06 22.24
CA CYS A 304 8.61 -2.96 22.73
C CYS A 304 8.07 -2.57 24.12
N ASN A 305 8.86 -2.02 25.04
CA ASN A 305 8.34 -1.59 26.35
C ASN A 305 7.62 -0.24 26.31
N LYS A 306 7.43 0.39 25.14
CA LYS A 306 6.71 1.66 24.97
C LYS A 306 5.40 1.49 24.18
N VAL A 307 5.17 0.32 23.60
CA VAL A 307 4.03 0.04 22.71
C VAL A 307 3.11 -0.99 23.35
N ILE A 308 1.84 -0.60 23.53
CA ILE A 308 0.76 -1.45 24.06
C ILE A 308 0.08 -2.19 22.91
N ILE A 309 -0.50 -1.46 21.96
CA ILE A 309 -1.17 -2.02 20.78
C ILE A 309 -0.19 -1.99 19.62
N PRO A 310 0.22 -3.15 19.06
CA PRO A 310 1.21 -3.20 18.01
C PRO A 310 0.65 -2.76 16.64
N LEU A 311 1.55 -2.45 15.70
CA LEU A 311 1.19 -2.17 14.32
C LEU A 311 0.72 -3.43 13.59
N SER A 312 -0.27 -3.28 12.72
CA SER A 312 -0.77 -4.38 11.88
C SER A 312 0.01 -4.52 10.58
N VAL A 313 -0.26 -5.60 9.83
CA VAL A 313 0.29 -5.80 8.48
C VAL A 313 -0.16 -4.70 7.49
N ARG A 314 -1.27 -4.00 7.78
CA ARG A 314 -1.73 -2.87 6.96
C ARG A 314 -0.74 -1.72 7.01
N ALA A 315 -0.13 -1.45 8.17
CA ALA A 315 0.89 -0.42 8.32
C ALA A 315 2.07 -0.65 7.36
N ALA A 316 2.55 -1.90 7.22
CA ALA A 316 3.62 -2.23 6.26
C ALA A 316 3.19 -2.03 4.80
N LYS A 317 1.97 -2.44 4.45
CA LYS A 317 1.42 -2.30 3.09
C LYS A 317 1.24 -0.83 2.71
N ASP A 318 0.68 -0.03 3.61
CA ASP A 318 0.44 1.39 3.35
C ASP A 318 1.75 2.17 3.35
N LEU A 319 2.68 1.87 4.25
CA LEU A 319 4.03 2.45 4.21
C LEU A 319 4.72 2.21 2.87
N ASN A 320 4.63 0.99 2.32
CA ASN A 320 5.16 0.70 0.99
C ASN A 320 4.47 1.50 -0.12
N ARG A 321 3.13 1.63 -0.09
CA ARG A 321 2.37 2.41 -1.07
C ARG A 321 2.72 3.90 -1.03
N TYR A 322 2.73 4.49 0.16
CA TYR A 322 3.06 5.91 0.35
C TYR A 322 4.53 6.19 0.04
N ALA A 323 5.45 5.28 0.37
CA ALA A 323 6.86 5.44 0.04
C ALA A 323 7.10 5.43 -1.47
N LYS A 324 6.41 4.56 -2.22
CA LYS A 324 6.43 4.59 -3.69
C LYS A 324 5.83 5.88 -4.26
N ALA A 325 4.69 6.34 -3.74
CA ALA A 325 4.08 7.59 -4.18
C ALA A 325 4.98 8.81 -3.91
N ALA A 326 5.62 8.86 -2.74
CA ALA A 326 6.58 9.90 -2.38
C ALA A 326 7.83 9.85 -3.26
N ALA A 327 8.42 8.65 -3.46
CA ALA A 327 9.54 8.45 -4.37
C ALA A 327 9.20 8.91 -5.80
N TRP A 328 7.97 8.65 -6.27
CA TRP A 328 7.50 9.12 -7.57
C TRP A 328 7.44 10.64 -7.62
N LEU A 329 6.78 11.26 -6.63
CA LEU A 329 6.59 12.71 -6.57
C LEU A 329 7.93 13.46 -6.61
N VAL A 330 8.92 13.00 -5.84
CA VAL A 330 10.25 13.63 -5.78
C VAL A 330 11.17 13.22 -6.94
N GLY A 331 10.78 12.25 -7.77
CA GLY A 331 11.62 11.79 -8.89
C GLY A 331 12.78 10.88 -8.49
N ALA A 332 12.61 10.10 -7.43
CA ALA A 332 13.59 9.11 -7.00
C ALA A 332 13.64 7.91 -7.96
N GLN A 333 14.83 7.31 -8.08
CA GLN A 333 15.01 6.09 -8.86
C GLN A 333 14.33 4.87 -8.21
N GLU A 334 14.38 4.81 -6.89
CA GLU A 334 13.84 3.73 -6.08
C GLU A 334 13.48 4.24 -4.67
N VAL A 335 12.71 3.44 -3.93
CA VAL A 335 12.43 3.69 -2.51
C VAL A 335 13.62 3.25 -1.67
N THR A 336 14.16 4.19 -0.88
CA THR A 336 15.27 3.96 0.07
C THR A 336 14.78 3.96 1.52
N ILE A 337 15.65 3.58 2.46
CA ILE A 337 15.36 3.60 3.91
C ILE A 337 14.93 4.99 4.37
N GLU A 338 15.60 6.04 3.89
CA GLU A 338 15.29 7.42 4.30
C GLU A 338 13.87 7.84 3.88
N VAL A 339 13.41 7.48 2.68
CA VAL A 339 12.04 7.76 2.23
C VAL A 339 11.02 7.07 3.15
N VAL A 340 11.26 5.80 3.47
CA VAL A 340 10.40 5.02 4.38
C VAL A 340 10.39 5.65 5.77
N LYS A 341 11.56 6.05 6.28
CA LYS A 341 11.73 6.64 7.61
C LYS A 341 10.96 7.96 7.74
N SER A 342 11.00 8.82 6.72
CA SER A 342 10.27 10.09 6.72
C SER A 342 8.76 9.93 6.81
N LEU A 343 8.21 8.84 6.23
CA LEU A 343 6.76 8.61 6.16
C LEU A 343 6.23 7.73 7.29
N ALA A 344 7.08 6.89 7.90
CA ALA A 344 6.67 5.96 8.95
C ALA A 344 5.89 6.64 10.10
N PRO A 345 6.29 7.81 10.63
CA PRO A 345 5.53 8.49 11.68
C PRO A 345 4.09 8.76 11.28
N LEU A 346 3.84 9.29 10.07
CA LEU A 346 2.52 9.62 9.53
C LEU A 346 1.62 8.38 9.32
N VAL A 347 2.22 7.21 9.09
CA VAL A 347 1.48 5.95 8.92
C VAL A 347 1.20 5.27 10.28
N PHE A 348 2.05 5.47 11.28
CA PHE A 348 2.03 4.66 12.51
C PHE A 348 1.23 5.27 13.64
N TRP A 349 1.36 6.57 13.88
CA TRP A 349 0.99 7.18 15.16
C TRP A 349 -0.50 7.00 15.54
N HIS A 350 -1.40 6.94 14.56
CA HIS A 350 -2.83 6.73 14.78
C HIS A 350 -3.24 5.25 14.89
N ARG A 351 -2.35 4.31 14.55
CA ARG A 351 -2.65 2.86 14.52
C ARG A 351 -2.22 2.11 15.78
N THR A 352 -1.45 2.76 16.63
CA THR A 352 -0.80 2.17 17.80
C THR A 352 -1.24 2.89 19.07
N ARG A 353 -1.05 2.24 20.22
CA ARG A 353 -1.24 2.85 21.53
C ARG A 353 0.05 2.71 22.33
N PHE A 354 0.44 3.78 22.99
CA PHE A 354 1.69 3.86 23.74
C PHE A 354 1.44 3.84 25.24
N VAL A 355 2.49 3.47 26.00
CA VAL A 355 2.51 3.57 27.45
C VAL A 355 2.36 5.03 27.86
N ARG A 356 1.36 5.32 28.71
CA ARG A 356 1.00 6.68 29.07
C ARG A 356 2.15 7.45 29.71
N ASP A 357 2.83 6.84 30.68
CA ASP A 357 3.91 7.48 31.42
C ASP A 357 5.10 7.89 30.53
N GLU A 358 5.43 7.07 29.52
CA GLU A 358 6.49 7.37 28.56
C GLU A 358 6.08 8.49 27.58
N LEU A 359 4.80 8.52 27.21
CA LEU A 359 4.23 9.52 26.29
C LEU A 359 4.03 10.89 26.96
N GLU A 360 3.65 10.93 28.24
CA GLU A 360 3.45 12.18 28.98
C GLU A 360 4.77 12.81 29.47
N ARG A 361 5.86 12.03 29.50
CA ARG A 361 7.18 12.50 29.90
C ARG A 361 7.75 13.53 28.90
N SER A 362 8.57 14.44 29.42
CA SER A 362 9.38 15.36 28.59
C SER A 362 10.26 14.58 27.61
N PRO A 363 10.37 14.99 26.33
CA PRO A 363 9.86 16.24 25.74
C PRO A 363 8.49 16.13 25.03
N TYR A 364 7.74 15.03 25.20
CA TYR A 364 6.56 14.75 24.35
C TYR A 364 5.26 15.33 24.89
N TYR A 365 5.05 15.31 26.21
CA TYR A 365 3.88 15.91 26.87
C TYR A 365 2.54 15.48 26.25
N GLY A 366 2.40 14.20 25.87
CA GLY A 366 1.19 13.70 25.22
C GLY A 366 1.19 13.76 23.69
N ASN A 367 2.22 14.33 23.05
CA ASN A 367 2.31 14.41 21.59
C ASN A 367 2.66 13.04 20.97
N ILE A 368 1.61 12.32 20.59
CA ILE A 368 1.68 10.97 19.99
C ILE A 368 2.53 10.96 18.72
N TYR A 369 2.43 11.99 17.88
CA TYR A 369 3.18 12.07 16.63
C TYR A 369 4.68 12.22 16.88
N ALA A 370 5.08 13.17 17.75
CA ALA A 370 6.48 13.38 18.11
C ALA A 370 7.09 12.16 18.82
N PHE A 371 6.31 11.50 19.69
CA PHE A 371 6.75 10.26 20.33
C PHE A 371 6.96 9.13 19.31
N THR A 372 6.08 9.04 18.31
CA THR A 372 6.22 8.07 17.21
C THR A 372 7.47 8.35 16.39
N GLN A 373 7.78 9.62 16.08
CA GLN A 373 9.05 9.98 15.41
C GLN A 373 10.27 9.48 16.20
N TYR A 374 10.28 9.67 17.51
CA TYR A 374 11.34 9.15 18.37
C TYR A 374 11.46 7.62 18.33
N LEU A 375 10.33 6.89 18.39
CA LEU A 375 10.36 5.43 18.30
C LEU A 375 10.84 4.92 16.94
N VAL A 376 10.49 5.62 15.85
CA VAL A 376 11.00 5.32 14.52
C VAL A 376 12.52 5.51 14.46
N GLU A 377 13.05 6.60 15.02
CA GLU A 377 14.50 6.83 15.12
C GLU A 377 15.19 5.72 15.94
N LEU A 378 14.60 5.35 17.08
CA LEU A 378 15.12 4.27 17.92
C LEU A 378 15.15 2.93 17.16
N ALA A 379 14.07 2.60 16.45
CA ALA A 379 14.00 1.40 15.62
C ALA A 379 15.01 1.44 14.46
N THR A 380 15.21 2.60 13.85
CA THR A 380 16.21 2.82 12.79
C THR A 380 17.62 2.52 13.30
N ALA A 381 17.98 3.06 14.47
CA ALA A 381 19.29 2.83 15.07
C ALA A 381 19.52 1.35 15.39
N ARG A 382 18.48 0.63 15.85
CA ARG A 382 18.56 -0.82 16.08
C ARG A 382 18.69 -1.60 14.77
N PHE A 383 17.96 -1.20 13.74
CA PHE A 383 18.06 -1.82 12.41
C PHE A 383 19.47 -1.73 11.85
N ALA A 384 20.13 -0.57 11.96
CA ALA A 384 21.52 -0.40 11.52
C ALA A 384 22.49 -1.39 12.22
N GLN A 385 22.25 -1.70 13.50
CA GLN A 385 23.05 -2.69 14.25
C GLN A 385 22.81 -4.14 13.81
N ARG A 386 21.75 -4.41 13.04
CA ARG A 386 21.39 -5.75 12.55
C ARG A 386 22.03 -6.11 11.21
N GLY A 387 22.82 -5.23 10.59
CA GLY A 387 23.42 -5.48 9.27
C GLY A 387 24.09 -6.85 9.14
N ALA A 388 24.93 -7.22 10.11
CA ALA A 388 25.58 -8.54 10.12
C ALA A 388 24.58 -9.71 10.22
N ALA A 389 23.53 -9.59 11.03
CA ALA A 389 22.50 -10.63 11.13
C ALA A 389 21.71 -10.77 9.83
N ILE A 390 21.40 -9.66 9.15
CA ILE A 390 20.70 -9.66 7.86
C ILE A 390 21.57 -10.35 6.81
N GLU A 391 22.86 -10.03 6.74
CA GLU A 391 23.80 -10.67 5.82
C GLU A 391 23.94 -12.18 6.07
N ILE A 392 24.01 -12.61 7.34
CA ILE A 392 24.02 -14.02 7.72
C ILE A 392 22.76 -14.73 7.20
N ILE A 393 21.58 -14.12 7.37
CA ILE A 393 20.31 -14.69 6.89
C ILE A 393 20.27 -14.76 5.36
N GLU A 394 20.74 -13.74 4.65
CA GLU A 394 20.82 -13.77 3.18
C GLU A 394 21.76 -14.86 2.67
N ASN A 395 22.91 -15.06 3.31
CA ASN A 395 23.82 -16.17 2.99
C ASN A 395 23.17 -17.54 3.24
N LEU A 396 22.47 -17.69 4.36
CA LEU A 396 21.74 -18.92 4.67
C LEU A 396 20.61 -19.19 3.67
N LYS A 397 19.89 -18.15 3.22
CA LYS A 397 18.86 -18.28 2.17
C LYS A 397 19.44 -18.83 0.87
N GLN A 398 20.69 -18.47 0.55
CA GLN A 398 21.46 -18.99 -0.59
C GLN A 398 22.10 -20.38 -0.34
N GLY A 399 21.83 -21.02 0.80
CA GLY A 399 22.39 -22.33 1.13
C GLY A 399 23.89 -22.31 1.44
N LYS A 400 24.47 -21.13 1.75
CA LYS A 400 25.84 -20.96 2.22
C LYS A 400 25.83 -21.02 3.76
N GLU A 401 26.37 -22.08 4.33
CA GLU A 401 26.44 -22.26 5.79
C GLU A 401 27.87 -22.03 6.31
N SER A 402 27.99 -21.25 7.39
CA SER A 402 29.20 -21.18 8.20
C SER A 402 28.84 -21.33 9.68
N LYS A 403 29.60 -22.16 10.40
CA LYS A 403 29.42 -22.36 11.84
C LYS A 403 29.65 -21.07 12.63
N GLU A 404 30.63 -20.26 12.20
CA GLU A 404 30.96 -18.97 12.80
C GLU A 404 29.78 -17.98 12.70
N SER A 405 29.09 -17.96 11.54
CA SER A 405 27.91 -17.11 11.33
C SER A 405 26.76 -17.44 12.30
N LEU A 406 26.56 -18.71 12.61
CA LEU A 406 25.50 -19.12 13.55
C LEU A 406 25.84 -18.75 15.00
N ASP A 407 27.11 -18.84 15.38
CA ASP A 407 27.54 -18.47 16.73
C ASP A 407 27.49 -16.93 16.91
N GLN A 408 27.85 -16.16 15.89
CA GLN A 408 27.64 -14.71 15.87
C GLN A 408 26.15 -14.35 16.01
N LEU A 409 25.25 -15.03 15.29
CA LEU A 409 23.80 -14.78 15.37
C LEU A 409 23.25 -15.10 16.78
N LYS A 410 23.74 -16.16 17.42
CA LYS A 410 23.38 -16.48 18.82
C LYS A 410 23.84 -15.42 19.80
N GLU A 411 25.02 -14.84 19.60
CA GLU A 411 25.53 -13.76 20.45
C GLU A 411 24.66 -12.51 20.31
N MET A 412 24.35 -12.11 19.07
CA MET A 412 23.45 -10.99 18.78
C MET A 412 22.04 -11.21 19.35
N ALA A 413 21.53 -12.45 19.35
CA ALA A 413 20.23 -12.82 19.93
C ALA A 413 20.13 -12.63 21.45
N LYS A 414 21.24 -12.40 22.16
CA LYS A 414 21.20 -12.07 23.59
C LYS A 414 20.69 -10.65 23.81
N SER A 415 21.12 -9.70 22.98
CA SER A 415 20.85 -8.26 23.16
C SER A 415 19.81 -7.69 22.18
N ASP A 416 19.56 -8.35 21.06
CA ASP A 416 18.56 -7.92 20.08
C ASP A 416 17.33 -8.83 20.02
N LEU A 417 16.16 -8.22 20.20
CA LEU A 417 14.88 -8.91 20.29
C LEU A 417 14.45 -9.56 18.96
N LEU A 418 14.64 -8.89 17.82
CA LEU A 418 14.24 -9.42 16.52
C LEU A 418 15.21 -10.51 16.06
N VAL A 419 16.51 -10.33 16.34
CA VAL A 419 17.48 -11.40 16.10
C VAL A 419 17.10 -12.65 16.90
N ARG A 420 16.68 -12.50 18.16
CA ARG A 420 16.26 -13.63 19.01
C ARG A 420 15.00 -14.32 18.51
N LEU A 421 13.96 -13.54 18.19
CA LEU A 421 12.63 -14.07 17.88
C LEU A 421 12.55 -14.62 16.46
N ASP A 422 13.05 -13.85 15.50
CA ASP A 422 12.76 -14.09 14.09
C ASP A 422 14.00 -14.63 13.38
N TYR A 423 15.14 -13.92 13.38
CA TYR A 423 16.32 -14.34 12.60
C TYR A 423 16.95 -15.63 13.12
N ALA A 424 17.18 -15.77 14.43
CA ALA A 424 17.80 -16.97 14.99
C ALA A 424 16.91 -18.21 14.83
N GLN A 425 15.58 -18.03 14.89
CA GLN A 425 14.65 -19.13 14.67
C GLN A 425 14.62 -19.54 13.20
N PHE A 426 14.54 -18.57 12.29
CA PHE A 426 14.59 -18.82 10.86
C PHE A 426 15.91 -19.46 10.42
N ALA A 427 17.04 -19.01 10.96
CA ALA A 427 18.34 -19.62 10.70
C ALA A 427 18.41 -21.11 11.07
N LYS A 428 17.73 -21.55 12.15
CA LYS A 428 17.66 -22.98 12.51
C LYS A 428 16.91 -23.80 11.46
N GLU A 429 15.89 -23.23 10.84
CA GLU A 429 15.14 -23.90 9.78
C GLU A 429 15.97 -24.01 8.49
N LEU A 430 16.66 -22.93 8.13
CA LEU A 430 17.54 -22.88 6.94
C LEU A 430 18.79 -23.76 7.08
N LYS A 431 19.26 -24.00 8.31
CA LYS A 431 20.38 -24.89 8.61
C LYS A 431 20.14 -26.35 8.18
N LYS A 432 18.88 -26.78 8.07
CA LYS A 432 18.57 -28.19 7.75
C LYS A 432 19.23 -28.59 6.43
N SER A 433 19.97 -29.70 6.41
CA SER A 433 20.69 -30.16 5.21
C SER A 433 19.77 -30.31 3.97
N LYS A 434 18.50 -30.67 4.18
CA LYS A 434 17.47 -30.71 3.13
C LYS A 434 17.33 -29.35 2.41
N TYR A 435 17.30 -28.25 3.16
CA TYR A 435 17.19 -26.90 2.61
C TYR A 435 18.40 -26.56 1.72
N ALA A 436 19.61 -26.63 2.28
CA ALA A 436 20.84 -26.29 1.56
C ALA A 436 21.03 -27.13 0.28
N LYS A 437 20.74 -28.45 0.34
CA LYS A 437 20.79 -29.33 -0.84
C LYS A 437 19.79 -28.91 -1.92
N THR A 438 18.59 -28.51 -1.53
CA THR A 438 17.54 -28.07 -2.47
C THR A 438 17.93 -26.77 -3.14
N VAL A 439 18.40 -25.77 -2.38
CA VAL A 439 18.89 -24.50 -2.94
C VAL A 439 20.03 -24.73 -3.93
N GLN A 440 21.04 -25.52 -3.56
CA GLN A 440 22.14 -25.85 -4.46
C GLN A 440 21.70 -26.65 -5.69
N SER A 441 20.61 -27.42 -5.60
CA SER A 441 20.05 -28.17 -6.73
C SER A 441 19.28 -27.25 -7.68
N ILE A 442 18.54 -26.27 -7.15
CA ILE A 442 17.89 -25.21 -7.92
C ILE A 442 18.96 -24.38 -8.64
N GLU A 443 19.99 -23.90 -7.94
CA GLU A 443 21.07 -23.13 -8.57
C GLU A 443 21.81 -23.92 -9.65
N ARG A 444 22.07 -25.20 -9.42
CA ARG A 444 22.65 -26.09 -10.44
C ARG A 444 21.73 -26.23 -11.65
N GLY A 445 20.43 -26.46 -11.43
CA GLY A 445 19.43 -26.56 -12.51
C GLY A 445 19.33 -25.27 -13.33
N ILE A 446 19.39 -24.10 -12.68
CA ILE A 446 19.41 -22.80 -13.37
C ILE A 446 20.67 -22.65 -14.21
N LYS A 447 21.85 -22.97 -13.66
CA LYS A 447 23.13 -22.89 -14.39
C LYS A 447 23.21 -23.87 -15.56
N SER A 448 22.69 -25.09 -15.39
CA SER A 448 22.65 -26.10 -16.45
C SER A 448 21.47 -25.93 -17.42
N LYS A 449 20.58 -24.95 -17.19
CA LYS A 449 19.34 -24.72 -17.95
C LYS A 449 18.46 -25.97 -18.05
N ASP A 450 18.44 -26.79 -17.00
CA ASP A 450 17.69 -28.05 -16.96
C ASP A 450 16.24 -27.80 -16.52
N VAL A 451 15.35 -27.65 -17.49
CA VAL A 451 13.92 -27.37 -17.25
C VAL A 451 13.21 -28.54 -16.56
N GLY A 452 13.57 -29.79 -16.89
CA GLY A 452 12.97 -30.98 -16.30
C GLY A 452 13.22 -31.03 -14.80
N LYS A 453 14.49 -30.93 -14.40
CA LYS A 453 14.89 -30.91 -12.99
C LYS A 453 14.32 -29.71 -12.22
N LEU A 454 14.25 -28.53 -12.85
CA LEU A 454 13.64 -27.36 -12.21
C LEU A 454 12.13 -27.53 -12.00
N THR A 455 11.44 -28.23 -12.91
CA THR A 455 10.02 -28.56 -12.77
C THR A 455 9.81 -29.55 -11.64
N GLU A 456 10.62 -30.62 -11.56
CA GLU A 456 10.54 -31.60 -10.47
C GLU A 456 10.74 -30.94 -9.10
N LEU A 457 11.74 -30.07 -8.96
CA LEU A 457 12.00 -29.32 -7.72
C LEU A 457 10.87 -28.35 -7.39
N HIS A 458 10.30 -27.67 -8.39
CA HIS A 458 9.14 -26.79 -8.21
C HIS A 458 7.93 -27.59 -7.70
N ASP A 459 7.66 -28.76 -8.25
CA ASP A 459 6.52 -29.60 -7.87
C ASP A 459 6.72 -30.29 -6.51
N GLU A 460 7.96 -30.63 -6.15
CA GLU A 460 8.30 -31.07 -4.80
C GLU A 460 8.04 -29.95 -3.78
N LEU A 461 8.49 -28.73 -4.08
CA LEU A 461 8.22 -27.56 -3.25
C LEU A 461 6.72 -27.28 -3.16
N LEU A 462 5.95 -27.44 -4.25
CA LEU A 462 4.50 -27.26 -4.21
C LEU A 462 3.81 -28.23 -3.24
N ARG A 463 4.30 -29.48 -3.16
CA ARG A 463 3.75 -30.54 -2.30
C ARG A 463 4.16 -30.43 -0.84
N ASP A 464 5.38 -29.97 -0.55
CA ASP A 464 5.91 -29.84 0.81
C ASP A 464 5.54 -28.48 1.42
N ASN A 465 4.39 -28.42 2.11
CA ASN A 465 3.91 -27.18 2.74
C ASN A 465 4.79 -26.70 3.91
N ASP A 466 5.55 -27.59 4.55
CA ASP A 466 6.38 -27.29 5.72
C ASP A 466 7.83 -26.93 5.35
N PHE A 467 8.13 -26.81 4.05
CA PHE A 467 9.47 -26.51 3.58
C PHE A 467 9.90 -25.07 3.95
N PRO A 468 11.06 -24.88 4.60
CA PRO A 468 11.52 -23.54 4.99
C PRO A 468 11.68 -22.61 3.78
N ASN A 469 11.19 -21.36 3.91
CA ASN A 469 11.33 -20.33 2.88
C ASN A 469 10.80 -20.75 1.48
N ARG A 470 9.84 -21.68 1.44
CA ARG A 470 9.22 -22.25 0.24
C ARG A 470 8.78 -21.20 -0.78
N SER A 471 8.11 -20.14 -0.35
CA SER A 471 7.59 -19.10 -1.25
C SER A 471 8.69 -18.39 -2.06
N MET A 472 9.86 -18.17 -1.47
CA MET A 472 11.00 -17.58 -2.17
C MET A 472 11.56 -18.56 -3.21
N LEU A 473 11.71 -19.84 -2.84
CA LEU A 473 12.23 -20.87 -3.75
C LEU A 473 11.27 -21.16 -4.90
N LEU A 474 9.96 -21.19 -4.63
CA LEU A 474 8.92 -21.29 -5.66
C LEU A 474 8.97 -20.11 -6.62
N LYS A 475 9.10 -18.88 -6.11
CA LYS A 475 9.26 -17.71 -6.96
C LYS A 475 10.53 -17.79 -7.82
N GLN A 476 11.67 -18.16 -7.21
CA GLN A 476 12.94 -18.28 -7.91
C GLN A 476 12.88 -19.34 -9.02
N THR A 477 12.29 -20.51 -8.74
CA THR A 477 12.11 -21.58 -9.73
C THR A 477 11.11 -21.17 -10.80
N THR A 478 10.00 -20.54 -10.45
CA THR A 478 9.00 -20.02 -11.42
C THR A 478 9.61 -18.98 -12.36
N ASP A 479 10.35 -18.00 -11.82
CA ASP A 479 10.99 -16.95 -12.61
C ASP A 479 12.07 -17.53 -13.52
N ALA A 480 12.83 -18.52 -13.06
CA ALA A 480 13.82 -19.23 -13.87
C ALA A 480 13.16 -20.05 -14.98
N LEU A 481 12.12 -20.82 -14.66
CA LEU A 481 11.33 -21.60 -15.60
C LEU A 481 10.72 -20.71 -16.67
N HIS A 482 10.11 -19.59 -16.28
CA HIS A 482 9.58 -18.59 -17.19
C HIS A 482 10.67 -18.08 -18.15
N LYS A 483 11.82 -17.63 -17.64
CA LYS A 483 12.91 -17.11 -18.47
C LYS A 483 13.50 -18.17 -19.42
N LEU A 484 13.57 -19.43 -19.00
CA LEU A 484 14.17 -20.51 -19.79
C LEU A 484 13.23 -21.03 -20.88
N THR A 485 11.92 -21.00 -20.64
CA THR A 485 10.90 -21.58 -21.54
C THR A 485 10.14 -20.55 -22.35
N LEU A 486 10.26 -19.24 -22.04
CA LEU A 486 9.55 -18.17 -22.72
C LEU A 486 9.74 -18.30 -24.23
N THR A 487 8.64 -18.61 -24.91
CA THR A 487 8.57 -18.74 -26.35
C THR A 487 7.41 -17.89 -26.84
N GLN A 488 7.68 -17.09 -27.88
CA GLN A 488 6.69 -16.21 -28.50
C GLN A 488 6.34 -16.76 -29.88
N PHE A 489 5.05 -16.77 -30.18
CA PHE A 489 4.50 -17.08 -31.48
C PHE A 489 3.73 -15.87 -31.99
N GLU A 490 3.93 -15.55 -33.26
CA GLU A 490 3.12 -14.60 -34.01
C GLU A 490 2.28 -15.40 -35.00
N LEU A 491 0.97 -15.35 -34.80
CA LEU A 491 -0.03 -16.12 -35.53
C LEU A 491 -1.01 -15.17 -36.21
N THR A 492 -1.72 -15.65 -37.21
CA THR A 492 -2.91 -14.98 -37.73
C THR A 492 -4.15 -15.37 -36.90
N PHE A 493 -5.22 -14.58 -36.96
CA PHE A 493 -6.46 -14.89 -36.25
C PHE A 493 -7.10 -16.18 -36.76
N GLU A 494 -6.96 -16.48 -38.05
CA GLU A 494 -7.37 -17.76 -38.64
C GLU A 494 -6.64 -18.94 -37.99
N GLN A 495 -5.31 -18.88 -37.92
CA GLN A 495 -4.51 -19.91 -37.23
C GLN A 495 -4.88 -20.04 -35.74
N TRP A 496 -5.18 -18.91 -35.07
CA TRP A 496 -5.61 -18.93 -33.67
C TRP A 496 -6.94 -19.65 -33.48
N GLN A 497 -7.90 -19.49 -34.40
CA GLN A 497 -9.20 -20.16 -34.38
C GLN A 497 -9.09 -21.69 -34.45
N ASP A 498 -8.04 -22.21 -35.08
CA ASP A 498 -7.75 -23.64 -35.10
C ASP A 498 -7.03 -24.09 -33.83
N ILE A 499 -6.02 -23.32 -33.40
CA ILE A 499 -5.11 -23.70 -32.31
C ILE A 499 -5.75 -23.66 -30.92
N TRP A 500 -6.64 -22.68 -30.64
CA TRP A 500 -7.19 -22.53 -29.29
C TRP A 500 -7.97 -23.77 -28.83
N THR A 501 -8.55 -24.54 -29.77
CA THR A 501 -9.25 -25.79 -29.47
C THR A 501 -8.28 -26.88 -29.03
N THR A 502 -7.14 -27.04 -29.70
CA THR A 502 -6.06 -27.95 -29.30
C THR A 502 -5.61 -27.65 -27.88
N ILE A 503 -5.35 -26.38 -27.57
CA ILE A 503 -4.95 -25.94 -26.22
C ILE A 503 -6.06 -26.24 -25.20
N GLY A 504 -7.33 -25.99 -25.57
CA GLY A 504 -8.48 -26.27 -24.72
C GLY A 504 -8.69 -27.76 -24.43
N VAL A 505 -8.33 -28.66 -25.36
CA VAL A 505 -8.39 -30.12 -25.15
C VAL A 505 -7.29 -30.57 -24.19
N SER A 506 -6.05 -30.11 -24.40
CA SER A 506 -4.92 -30.44 -23.51
C SER A 506 -5.09 -29.82 -22.12
N TYR A 507 -5.73 -28.65 -22.02
CA TYR A 507 -5.93 -27.91 -20.77
C TYR A 507 -7.39 -27.43 -20.57
N PRO A 508 -8.33 -28.34 -20.21
CA PRO A 508 -9.76 -28.02 -20.14
C PRO A 508 -10.15 -26.87 -19.21
N LYS A 509 -9.35 -26.62 -18.17
CA LYS A 509 -9.57 -25.50 -17.22
C LYS A 509 -9.43 -24.13 -17.88
N LEU A 510 -8.68 -24.03 -18.99
CA LEU A 510 -8.42 -22.76 -19.68
C LEU A 510 -9.51 -22.43 -20.71
N THR A 511 -10.29 -23.40 -21.16
CA THR A 511 -11.24 -23.28 -22.26
C THR A 511 -12.21 -22.10 -22.16
N PRO A 512 -12.86 -21.81 -21.02
CA PRO A 512 -13.77 -20.66 -20.90
C PRO A 512 -13.04 -19.34 -21.16
N MET A 513 -11.83 -19.21 -20.63
CA MET A 513 -11.02 -18.00 -20.72
C MET A 513 -10.34 -17.87 -22.09
N LEU A 514 -10.03 -18.98 -22.76
CA LEU A 514 -9.57 -19.00 -24.15
C LEU A 514 -10.69 -18.56 -25.10
N LYS A 515 -11.92 -19.02 -24.87
CA LYS A 515 -13.08 -18.63 -25.68
C LYS A 515 -13.32 -17.12 -25.67
N GLU A 516 -13.09 -16.47 -24.52
CA GLU A 516 -13.15 -15.01 -24.41
C GLU A 516 -12.19 -14.28 -25.37
N THR A 517 -11.08 -14.90 -25.78
CA THR A 517 -10.08 -14.29 -26.69
C THR A 517 -10.52 -14.26 -28.15
N LEU A 518 -11.59 -14.99 -28.51
CA LEU A 518 -12.18 -14.98 -29.85
C LEU A 518 -13.01 -13.72 -30.12
N GLU A 519 -13.20 -12.86 -29.12
CA GLU A 519 -13.84 -11.55 -29.22
C GLU A 519 -12.78 -10.43 -29.08
N PRO A 520 -12.00 -10.14 -30.14
CA PRO A 520 -10.96 -9.11 -30.10
C PRO A 520 -11.51 -7.67 -30.19
N PRO A 521 -10.69 -6.65 -29.82
CA PRO A 521 -9.33 -6.75 -29.31
C PRO A 521 -9.30 -7.19 -27.84
N LYS A 522 -8.44 -8.14 -27.50
CA LYS A 522 -8.41 -8.70 -26.15
C LYS A 522 -7.01 -9.14 -25.76
N ARG A 523 -6.65 -8.83 -24.51
CA ARG A 523 -5.44 -9.32 -23.86
C ARG A 523 -5.84 -10.17 -22.66
N LYS A 524 -5.31 -11.39 -22.57
CA LYS A 524 -5.54 -12.28 -21.43
C LYS A 524 -4.24 -12.89 -20.95
N VAL A 525 -4.10 -13.00 -19.63
CA VAL A 525 -3.02 -13.73 -18.97
C VAL A 525 -3.65 -14.89 -18.24
N LEU A 526 -3.33 -16.11 -18.67
CA LEU A 526 -3.85 -17.35 -18.12
C LEU A 526 -2.72 -18.07 -17.40
N ARG A 527 -3.00 -18.60 -16.21
CA ARG A 527 -2.01 -19.31 -15.39
C ARG A 527 -2.65 -20.57 -14.83
N ILE A 528 -1.98 -21.70 -15.04
CA ILE A 528 -2.27 -23.00 -14.40
C ILE A 528 -0.95 -23.58 -13.88
N ASP A 529 -1.03 -24.67 -13.12
CA ASP A 529 0.14 -25.31 -12.52
C ASP A 529 1.17 -25.67 -13.59
N GLY A 530 2.31 -24.97 -13.57
CA GLY A 530 3.40 -25.19 -14.52
C GLY A 530 3.24 -24.57 -15.92
N LEU A 531 2.18 -23.81 -16.22
CA LEU A 531 1.99 -23.16 -17.53
C LEU A 531 1.37 -21.76 -17.41
N THR A 532 1.99 -20.79 -18.06
CA THR A 532 1.51 -19.42 -18.24
C THR A 532 1.37 -19.12 -19.73
N LEU A 533 0.17 -18.69 -20.12
CA LEU A 533 -0.14 -18.23 -21.47
C LEU A 533 -0.49 -16.74 -21.44
N VAL A 534 0.17 -15.96 -22.29
CA VAL A 534 -0.21 -14.57 -22.56
C VAL A 534 -0.70 -14.50 -23.99
N ILE A 535 -1.96 -14.12 -24.16
CA ILE A 535 -2.61 -14.07 -25.46
C ILE A 535 -3.02 -12.63 -25.72
N TYR A 536 -2.64 -12.12 -26.89
CA TYR A 536 -3.05 -10.81 -27.36
C TYR A 536 -3.55 -10.90 -28.79
N VAL A 537 -4.86 -10.72 -28.96
CA VAL A 537 -5.55 -10.74 -30.25
C VAL A 537 -5.85 -9.30 -30.66
N THR A 538 -5.33 -8.88 -31.82
CA THR A 538 -5.40 -7.47 -32.27
C THR A 538 -6.71 -7.12 -32.98
N GLY A 539 -7.33 -8.07 -33.68
CA GLY A 539 -8.52 -7.85 -34.50
C GLY A 539 -9.19 -9.16 -34.91
N ASN A 540 -10.36 -9.06 -35.54
CA ASN A 540 -11.21 -10.19 -35.96
C ASN A 540 -11.11 -10.52 -37.47
N SER A 541 -10.29 -9.81 -38.24
CA SER A 541 -9.98 -10.19 -39.63
C SER A 541 -9.07 -11.42 -39.64
N PRO A 542 -9.21 -12.37 -40.58
CA PRO A 542 -8.35 -13.57 -40.67
C PRO A 542 -6.85 -13.28 -40.56
N GLU A 543 -6.38 -12.20 -41.19
CA GLU A 543 -4.97 -11.77 -41.17
C GLU A 543 -4.55 -10.99 -39.92
N SER A 544 -5.45 -10.75 -38.97
CA SER A 544 -5.12 -9.99 -37.76
C SER A 544 -4.10 -10.72 -36.92
N SER A 545 -3.06 -10.03 -36.46
CA SER A 545 -2.00 -10.63 -35.64
C SER A 545 -2.52 -11.10 -34.28
N VAL A 546 -2.10 -12.28 -33.89
CA VAL A 546 -2.26 -12.88 -32.56
C VAL A 546 -0.89 -13.17 -32.00
N PHE A 547 -0.57 -12.54 -30.87
CA PHE A 547 0.65 -12.79 -30.15
C PHE A 547 0.37 -13.77 -29.02
N LEU A 548 1.06 -14.90 -29.03
CA LEU A 548 0.97 -15.95 -28.01
C LEU A 548 2.33 -16.11 -27.35
N GLU A 549 2.40 -15.86 -26.04
CA GLU A 549 3.58 -16.16 -25.23
C GLU A 549 3.30 -17.38 -24.35
N ILE A 550 4.23 -18.33 -24.36
CA ILE A 550 4.15 -19.57 -23.59
C ILE A 550 5.37 -19.64 -22.69
N SER A 551 5.15 -19.88 -21.39
CA SER A 551 6.22 -20.01 -20.41
C SER A 551 5.78 -20.87 -19.23
N GLY A 552 6.71 -21.54 -18.56
CA GLY A 552 6.43 -22.42 -17.42
C GLY A 552 7.41 -23.58 -17.27
N GLY A 553 6.92 -24.68 -16.69
CA GLY A 553 7.64 -25.93 -16.49
C GLY A 553 7.68 -26.81 -17.75
N SER A 554 7.75 -28.13 -17.57
CA SER A 554 7.84 -29.10 -18.67
C SER A 554 6.62 -29.06 -19.61
N GLU A 555 5.44 -28.72 -19.07
CA GLU A 555 4.21 -28.56 -19.85
C GLU A 555 4.33 -27.45 -20.90
N ALA A 556 5.05 -26.36 -20.61
CA ALA A 556 5.30 -25.31 -21.58
C ALA A 556 6.17 -25.78 -22.76
N LEU A 557 7.11 -26.71 -22.52
CA LEU A 557 7.92 -27.30 -23.58
C LEU A 557 7.12 -28.25 -24.46
N LYS A 558 6.28 -29.11 -23.85
CA LYS A 558 5.38 -30.01 -24.59
C LYS A 558 4.44 -29.23 -25.51
N LEU A 559 3.77 -28.21 -24.95
CA LEU A 559 2.84 -27.39 -25.72
C LEU A 559 3.56 -26.64 -26.85
N LYS A 560 4.78 -26.14 -26.60
CA LYS A 560 5.59 -25.53 -27.65
C LYS A 560 5.86 -26.49 -28.80
N GLU A 561 6.26 -27.73 -28.52
CA GLU A 561 6.54 -28.75 -29.54
C GLU A 561 5.28 -29.13 -30.33
N GLU A 562 4.14 -29.29 -29.64
CA GLU A 562 2.83 -29.53 -30.25
C GLU A 562 2.46 -28.40 -31.23
N LEU A 563 2.55 -27.15 -30.79
CA LEU A 563 2.23 -25.99 -31.61
C LEU A 563 3.20 -25.81 -32.79
N GLN A 564 4.50 -26.04 -32.58
CA GLN A 564 5.48 -25.99 -33.67
C GLN A 564 5.25 -27.06 -34.73
N THR A 565 4.73 -28.22 -34.34
CA THR A 565 4.37 -29.30 -35.26
C THR A 565 3.12 -28.91 -36.04
N GLN A 566 2.09 -28.41 -35.34
CA GLN A 566 0.81 -28.03 -35.94
C GLN A 566 0.91 -26.79 -36.85
N LEU A 567 1.85 -25.88 -36.59
CA LEU A 567 2.10 -24.71 -37.45
C LEU A 567 2.96 -25.03 -38.68
N LYS A 568 3.61 -26.19 -38.70
CA LYS A 568 4.41 -26.66 -39.85
C LYS A 568 3.64 -27.62 -40.75
N SER A 569 2.59 -28.26 -40.24
CA SER A 569 1.60 -29.04 -41.00
C SER A 569 0.59 -28.12 -41.66
#